data_AF-A0A3M1JJY1-F1
#
_entry.id   AF-A0A3M1JJY1-F1
#
_cell.length_a   1.000
_cell.length_b   1.000
_cell.length_c   1.000
_cell.angle_alpha   90.00
_cell.angle_beta   90.00
_cell.angle_gamma   90.00
#
_symmetry.space_group_name_H-M   'P 1'
#
loop_
_entity.id
_entity.type
_entity.pdbx_description
1 polymer ?
#
loop_
_entity_poly.entity_id
_entity_poly.type
_entity_poly.pdbx_seq_one_letter_code
_entity_poly.pdbx_strand_id
1 'polypeptide(L)' 'MTKLFYKFALVMAVITYLTCSLNGISWLTSLFRSVVVFLGILFTIYLSGYVLQFALFLTTKNNDEGEETT' A
#
# COMPACT_ATOMS: atom_id res chain seq x y z
N MET A 1 2.74 6.30 -12.58
CA MET A 1 2.34 5.93 -11.21
C MET A 1 2.59 4.44 -10.93
N THR A 2 1.96 3.51 -11.66
CA THR A 2 2.00 2.05 -11.41
C THR A 2 3.40 1.41 -11.43
N LYS A 3 4.32 1.88 -12.29
CA LYS A 3 5.71 1.37 -12.35
C LYS A 3 6.51 1.60 -11.06
N LEU A 4 6.28 2.72 -10.36
CA LEU A 4 6.97 3.02 -9.10
C LEU A 4 6.46 2.14 -7.96
N PHE A 5 5.14 1.95 -7.88
CA PHE A 5 4.54 1.03 -6.91
C PHE A 5 5.01 -0.41 -7.12
N TYR A 6 5.13 -0.85 -8.37
CA TYR A 6 5.64 -2.19 -8.68
C TYR A 6 7.10 -2.36 -8.26
N LYS A 7 7.94 -1.33 -8.50
CA LYS A 7 9.34 -1.30 -8.03
C LYS A 7 9.44 -1.38 -6.51
N PHE A 8 8.60 -0.62 -5.80
CA PHE A 8 8.56 -0.64 -4.33
C PHE A 8 8.09 -1.99 -3.77
N ALA A 9 7.06 -2.57 -4.38
CA ALA A 9 6.55 -3.88 -4.00
C ALA A 9 7.59 -4.98 -4.22
N LEU A 10 8.36 -4.90 -5.32
CA LEU A 10 9.46 -5.83 -5.61
C LEU A 10 10.57 -5.71 -4.56
N VAL A 11 10.98 -4.48 -4.21
CA VAL A 11 12.00 -4.25 -3.16
C VAL A 11 11.54 -4.82 -1.82
N MET A 12 10.29 -4.59 -1.41
CA MET A 12 9.74 -5.14 -0.17
C MET A 12 9.65 -6.68 -0.17
N ALA A 13 9.31 -7.28 -1.32
CA ALA A 13 9.33 -8.74 -1.48
C ALA A 13 10.74 -9.32 -1.31
N VAL A 14 11.76 -8.68 -1.91
CA VAL A 14 13.16 -9.09 -1.77
C VAL A 14 13.64 -8.98 -0.33
N ILE A 15 13.34 -7.88 0.37
CA ILE A 15 13.72 -7.70 1.78
C ILE A 15 13.06 -8.76 2.66
N THR A 16 11.79 -9.07 2.40
CA THR A 16 11.03 -10.11 3.13
C THR A 16 11.64 -11.50 2.90
N TYR A 17 11.97 -11.82 1.65
CA TYR A 17 12.63 -13.08 1.30
C TYR A 17 14.00 -13.21 1.97
N LEU A 18 14.81 -12.14 1.97
CA LEU A 18 16.11 -12.10 2.64
C LEU A 18 15.98 -12.32 4.15
N THR A 19 15.00 -11.67 4.77
CA THR A 19 14.74 -11.79 6.22
C THR A 19 14.29 -13.20 6.60
N CYS A 20 13.41 -13.82 5.79
CA CYS A 20 12.99 -15.20 6.01
C CYS A 20 14.13 -16.20 5.80
N SER A 21 15.02 -15.95 4.83
CA SER A 21 16.17 -16.82 4.59
C SER A 21 17.21 -16.73 5.71
N LEU A 22 17.42 -15.54 6.30
CA LEU A 22 18.30 -15.35 7.46
C LEU A 22 17.75 -16.03 8.72
N ASN A 23 16.43 -16.16 8.84
CA ASN A 23 15.78 -16.83 9.97
C ASN A 23 15.77 -18.37 9.86
N GLY A 24 16.33 -18.96 8.80
CA GLY A 24 16.37 -20.42 8.62
C GLY A 24 14.99 -21.07 8.46
N ILE A 25 13.96 -20.28 8.12
CA ILE A 25 12.58 -20.76 7.93
C ILE A 25 12.49 -21.57 6.64
N SER A 26 11.72 -22.66 6.67
CA SER A 26 11.48 -23.54 5.52
C SER A 26 11.10 -22.73 4.27
N TRP A 27 11.72 -23.04 3.13
CA TRP A 27 11.61 -22.29 1.87
C TRP A 27 10.15 -22.03 1.46
N LEU A 28 9.27 -23.00 1.71
CA LEU A 28 7.85 -22.95 1.38
C LEU A 28 7.11 -21.89 2.21
N THR A 29 7.45 -21.77 3.49
CA THR A 29 6.91 -20.76 4.40
C THR A 29 7.42 -19.35 4.06
N SER A 30 8.69 -19.23 3.66
CA SER A 30 9.28 -17.96 3.19
C SER A 30 8.55 -17.43 1.95
N LEU A 31 8.28 -18.32 0.98
CA LEU A 31 7.53 -17.99 -0.24
C LEU A 31 6.11 -17.50 0.08
N PHE A 32 5.38 -18.24 0.92
CA PHE A 32 4.02 -17.86 1.31
C PHE A 32 4.00 -16.49 2.01
N ARG A 33 4.99 -16.22 2.87
CA ARG A 33 5.09 -14.94 3.58
C ARG A 33 5.42 -13.79 2.63
N SER A 34 6.30 -13.99 1.64
CA SER A 34 6.60 -12.99 0.62
C SER A 34 5.36 -12.66 -0.23
N VAL A 35 4.55 -13.66 -0.59
CA VAL A 35 3.31 -13.45 -1.35
C VAL A 35 2.28 -12.69 -0.51
N VAL A 36 2.12 -13.07 0.76
CA VAL A 36 1.21 -12.38 1.69
C VAL A 36 1.62 -10.92 1.89
N VAL A 37 2.91 -10.63 2.06
CA VAL A 37 3.42 -9.25 2.19
C VAL A 37 3.18 -8.46 0.90
N PHE A 38 3.44 -9.05 -0.27
CA PHE A 38 3.18 -8.41 -1.55
C PHE A 38 1.69 -8.05 -1.72
N LEU A 39 0.78 -8.98 -1.42
CA LEU A 39 -0.67 -8.73 -1.44
C LEU A 39 -1.09 -7.68 -0.41
N GLY A 40 -0.51 -7.72 0.79
CA GLY A 40 -0.78 -6.74 1.84
C GLY A 40 -0.43 -5.31 1.41
N ILE A 41 0.74 -5.11 0.80
CA ILE A 41 1.17 -3.79 0.31
C ILE A 41 0.24 -3.29 -0.80
N LEU A 42 -0.14 -4.16 -1.73
CA LEU A 42 -1.08 -3.84 -2.82
C LEU A 42 -2.43 -3.39 -2.26
N PHE A 43 -2.93 -4.10 -1.24
CA PHE A 43 -4.17 -3.77 -0.56
C PHE A 43 -4.08 -2.43 0.18
N THR A 44 -2.98 -2.18 0.90
CA THR A 44 -2.76 -0.90 1.59
C THR A 44 -2.70 0.28 0.62
N ILE A 45 -2.04 0.14 -0.53
CA ILE A 45 -2.00 1.21 -1.54
C ILE A 45 -3.39 1.47 -2.12
N TYR A 46 -4.15 0.42 -2.41
CA TYR A 46 -5.52 0.54 -2.90
C TYR A 46 -6.43 1.25 -1.88
N LEU A 47 -6.32 0.84 -0.61
CA LEU A 47 -7.07 1.45 0.49
C LEU A 47 -6.68 2.92 0.70
N SER A 48 -5.39 3.23 0.63
CA SER A 48 -4.88 4.60 0.73
C SER A 48 -5.43 5.50 -0.39
N GLY A 49 -5.54 4.98 -1.61
CA GLY A 49 -6.18 5.71 -2.73
C GLY A 49 -7.65 6.01 -2.49
N TYR A 50 -8.40 5.06 -1.93
CA TYR A 50 -9.81 5.25 -1.54
C TYR A 50 -9.96 6.28 -0.42
N VAL A 51 -9.12 6.19 0.61
CA VAL A 51 -9.11 7.14 1.73
C VAL A 51 -8.77 8.54 1.23
N LEU A 52 -7.80 8.68 0.31
CA LEU A 52 -7.43 9.97 -0.27
C LEU A 52 -8.59 10.58 -1.07
N GLN A 53 -9.28 9.79 -1.89
CA GLN A 53 -10.47 10.28 -2.59
C GLN A 53 -11.59 10.68 -1.64
N PHE A 54 -11.82 9.91 -0.58
CA PHE A 54 -12.80 10.25 0.44
C PHE A 54 -12.43 11.53 1.18
N ALA A 55 -11.16 11.71 1.53
CA ALA A 55 -10.65 12.91 2.17
C ALA A 55 -10.75 14.14 1.25
N LEU A 56 -10.45 14.01 -0.04
CA LEU A 56 -10.63 15.07 -1.03
C LEU A 56 -12.12 15.41 -1.22
N PHE A 57 -13.00 14.42 -1.27
CA PHE A 57 -14.45 14.63 -1.35
C PHE A 57 -14.98 15.42 -0.13
N LEU A 58 -14.54 15.07 1.08
CA LEU A 58 -14.89 15.81 2.30
C LEU A 58 -14.30 17.22 2.32
N THR A 59 -13.10 17.41 1.78
CA THR A 59 -12.44 18.73 1.72
C THR A 59 -13.12 19.64 0.69
N THR A 60 -13.45 19.13 -0.49
CA THR A 60 -14.22 19.85 -1.51
C THR A 60 -15.60 20.23 -0.99
N LYS A 61 -16.31 19.30 -0.31
CA LYS A 61 -17.62 19.61 0.27
C LYS A 61 -17.56 20.74 1.30
N ASN A 62 -16.51 20.81 2.13
CA ASN A 62 -16.34 21.89 3.11
C ASN A 62 -15.88 23.22 2.49
N ASN A 63 -15.32 23.22 1.27
CA ASN A 63 -14.91 24.46 0.60
C ASN A 63 -16.13 25.17 -0.04
N ASP A 64 -17.08 24.40 -0.57
CA ASP A 64 -18.33 24.93 -1.14
C ASP A 64 -19.24 25.56 -0.06
N GLU A 65 -19.31 24.99 1.14
CA GLU A 65 -20.10 25.53 2.26
C GLU A 65 -19.48 26.83 2.86
N GLY A 66 -18.25 27.21 2.44
CA GLY A 66 -17.56 28.43 2.84
C GLY A 66 -17.74 29.63 1.91
N GLU A 67 -18.21 29.43 0.67
CA GLU A 67 -18.38 30.50 -0.34
C GLU A 67 -19.81 31.06 -0.46
N GLU A 68 -20.78 30.57 0.32
CA GLU A 68 -22.14 31.14 0.35
C GLU A 68 -22.36 32.22 1.44
N THR A 69 -21.30 32.67 2.13
CA THR A 69 -21.41 33.70 3.18
C THR A 69 -20.38 34.83 3.07
N THR A 70 -20.20 35.42 1.89
CA THR A 70 -19.60 36.76 1.74
C THR A 70 -20.25 37.57 0.64
#